data_AF-D3CXG1-F1
#
_entry.id   AF-D3CXG1-F1
#
_cell.length_a   1.000
_cell.length_b   1.000
_cell.length_c   1.000
_cell.angle_alpha   90.00
_cell.angle_beta   90.00
_cell.angle_gamma   90.00
#
_symmetry.space_group_name_H-M   'P 1'
#
loop_
_entity.id
_entity.type
_entity.pdbx_description
1 polymer ?
#
loop_
_entity_poly.entity_id
_entity_poly.type
_entity_poly.pdbx_seq_one_letter_code
_entity_poly.pdbx_strand_id
1 'polypeptide(L)'
;MPVVPAPLQGAAFAWDRSGRPVPTSVSPSARAARGAAARPPVHAARADESTDPEVDELLDESLVTAAGRFFVSAWTNSGRLPLAPPRFFVVHLDADQTGFQANGRPVTPETLARVIENCHEWGHRPVLVLARSRPPDELVASLAHVLAARLRVSVHTADTGAWQLPGIVFTAGTVRRWDVPGPGEAADSLIPEATVESEPAVAPEPTAESEPAVAPKPTVESGPAAVPDPIPEIVPVSAAARNVWQPVALPPAIRRESPAVARWSPAPRPTDAPPGAEAAPPAHSHPPADLHPPADLHPSGDPGGSPAQAGRPGAVGGARQEPAGLLPWIAVAPEAVPSDRERLRAFLGWQYEAHARAVLGLLALQPGLRSASGSVDVLSGLVALRAYLRAEDPAGTARTAAEPPDVTAGLVDAVLRAAAEGGDRDGLLLLARCAAAGLGRLPSAAGPVVRPTLADPLLAAGLRPGQVLVEPGFLRVSTTPWAVQGQTVGYAIWSATARRTDRLGSPGQPDGHAGPALFAPGTRFVVLDVSTGAGPPESPSGGIWVLLREFVGGRADPTFDERVRGRLQALVSRVDGDTAPTPSGTAGDGGVDGSMIGLGDDGRPYAPEGGDVPPSES
;
A
#
# COMPACT_ATOMS: atom_id res chain seq x y z
N MET A 1 -2.90 -35.99 -28.07
CA MET A 1 -2.61 -35.26 -26.81
C MET A 1 -1.13 -35.42 -26.49
N PRO A 2 -0.27 -34.43 -26.75
CA PRO A 2 1.15 -34.52 -26.40
C PRO A 2 1.31 -34.67 -24.89
N VAL A 3 2.31 -35.46 -24.47
CA VAL A 3 2.60 -35.72 -23.05
C VAL A 3 3.04 -34.42 -22.39
N VAL A 4 2.19 -33.87 -21.53
CA VAL A 4 2.48 -32.66 -20.76
C VAL A 4 3.49 -33.01 -19.65
N PRO A 5 4.66 -32.38 -19.58
CA PRO A 5 5.64 -32.65 -18.52
C PRO A 5 5.10 -32.22 -17.14
N ALA A 6 5.55 -32.89 -16.09
CA ALA A 6 5.06 -32.69 -14.73
C ALA A 6 5.30 -31.24 -14.24
N PRO A 7 4.29 -30.58 -13.64
CA PRO A 7 4.42 -29.20 -13.17
C PRO A 7 5.30 -29.10 -11.91
N LEU A 8 6.11 -28.04 -11.84
CA LEU A 8 6.83 -27.65 -10.62
C LEU A 8 6.00 -26.58 -9.89
N GLN A 9 5.50 -26.89 -8.69
CA GLN A 9 4.63 -26.01 -7.90
C GLN A 9 5.41 -25.21 -6.84
N GLY A 10 5.16 -23.90 -6.77
CA GLY A 10 5.18 -23.12 -5.51
C GLY A 10 6.52 -22.90 -4.80
N ALA A 11 7.66 -22.84 -5.49
CA ALA A 11 8.94 -22.55 -4.85
C ALA A 11 9.75 -21.47 -5.59
N ALA A 12 10.69 -20.82 -4.89
CA ALA A 12 11.76 -20.09 -5.54
C ALA A 12 12.69 -21.11 -6.22
N PHE A 13 13.06 -20.85 -7.47
CA PHE A 13 13.95 -21.72 -8.24
C PHE A 13 15.19 -20.95 -8.67
N ALA A 14 16.36 -21.54 -8.46
CA ALA A 14 17.57 -21.15 -9.18
C ALA A 14 17.71 -22.04 -10.42
N TRP A 15 18.54 -21.62 -11.36
CA TRP A 15 18.83 -22.42 -12.56
C TRP A 15 20.25 -22.96 -12.47
N ASP A 16 20.38 -24.28 -12.62
CA ASP A 16 21.71 -24.90 -12.66
C ASP A 16 22.45 -24.59 -13.97
N ARG A 17 23.64 -25.19 -14.12
CA ARG A 17 24.49 -25.00 -15.30
C ARG A 17 23.85 -25.45 -16.62
N SER A 18 22.86 -26.33 -16.56
CA SER A 18 22.15 -26.92 -17.69
C SER A 18 20.83 -26.23 -18.04
N GLY A 19 20.45 -25.18 -17.30
CA GLY A 19 19.14 -24.56 -17.47
C GLY A 19 18.01 -25.47 -16.97
N ARG A 20 18.25 -26.28 -15.95
CA ARG A 20 17.19 -26.95 -15.20
C ARG A 20 16.82 -26.13 -13.96
N PRO A 21 15.52 -26.03 -13.62
CA PRO A 21 15.09 -25.36 -12.41
C PRO A 21 15.44 -26.24 -11.21
N VAL A 22 16.11 -25.66 -10.22
CA VAL A 22 16.50 -26.32 -8.97
C VAL A 22 15.82 -25.57 -7.82
N PRO A 23 15.06 -26.24 -6.95
CA PRO A 23 14.47 -25.63 -5.77
C PRO A 23 15.56 -25.03 -4.89
N THR A 24 15.43 -23.76 -4.47
CA THR A 24 16.40 -23.14 -3.56
C THR A 24 15.94 -23.19 -2.11
N SER A 25 16.74 -23.83 -1.24
CA SER A 25 16.72 -23.51 0.19
C SER A 25 17.48 -22.20 0.38
N VAL A 26 16.77 -21.14 0.76
CA VAL A 26 17.32 -19.77 0.83
C VAL A 26 18.54 -19.71 1.77
N SER A 27 19.71 -19.39 1.21
CA SER A 27 20.84 -18.82 1.94
C SER A 27 21.58 -17.85 1.00
N PRO A 28 21.56 -16.52 1.24
CA PRO A 28 22.06 -15.55 0.29
C PRO A 28 23.56 -15.35 0.52
N SER A 29 24.40 -16.16 -0.13
CA SER A 29 25.84 -15.90 -0.23
C SER A 29 26.44 -16.62 -1.43
N ALA A 30 26.25 -16.05 -2.62
CA ALA A 30 27.07 -16.39 -3.78
C ALA A 30 27.40 -15.12 -4.56
N ARG A 31 28.58 -14.58 -4.29
CA ARG A 31 29.19 -13.47 -5.02
C ARG A 31 29.48 -13.95 -6.45
N ALA A 32 28.73 -13.47 -7.44
CA ALA A 32 28.98 -13.78 -8.84
C ALA A 32 30.32 -13.17 -9.27
N ALA A 33 31.27 -14.03 -9.67
CA ALA A 33 32.53 -13.60 -10.26
C ALA A 33 32.28 -13.02 -11.67
N ARG A 34 32.70 -11.77 -11.90
CA ARG A 34 32.75 -11.15 -13.23
C ARG A 34 33.87 -11.80 -14.05
N GLY A 35 33.54 -12.87 -14.76
CA GLY A 35 34.37 -13.38 -15.86
C GLY A 35 33.92 -12.74 -17.16
N ALA A 36 34.75 -11.89 -17.75
CA ALA A 36 34.54 -11.38 -19.10
C ALA A 36 34.71 -12.54 -20.11
N ALA A 37 33.61 -13.11 -20.57
CA ALA A 37 33.62 -14.08 -21.66
C ALA A 37 33.83 -13.34 -22.99
N ALA A 38 34.90 -13.70 -23.69
CA ALA A 38 35.19 -13.19 -25.02
C ALA A 38 34.07 -13.56 -26.01
N ARG A 39 33.56 -12.54 -26.69
CA ARG A 39 32.47 -12.61 -27.68
C ARG A 39 32.98 -13.30 -28.95
N PRO A 40 32.40 -14.41 -29.43
CA PRO A 40 32.72 -14.91 -30.77
C PRO A 40 32.16 -13.95 -31.84
N PRO A 41 32.84 -13.79 -32.98
CA PRO A 41 32.34 -12.94 -34.07
C PRO A 41 31.07 -13.55 -34.68
N VAL A 42 29.98 -12.80 -34.66
CA VAL A 42 28.73 -13.15 -35.34
C VAL A 42 28.88 -12.83 -36.82
N HIS A 43 28.62 -13.81 -37.67
CA HIS A 43 28.58 -13.65 -39.13
C HIS A 43 27.50 -12.64 -39.52
N ALA A 44 27.92 -11.46 -39.97
CA ALA A 44 27.07 -10.52 -40.71
C ALA A 44 26.91 -11.04 -42.14
N ALA A 45 25.90 -11.88 -42.37
CA ALA A 45 25.55 -12.37 -43.69
C ALA A 45 24.03 -12.57 -43.81
N ARG A 46 23.32 -11.48 -44.13
CA ARG A 46 22.11 -11.36 -44.96
C ARG A 46 21.36 -10.10 -44.56
N ALA A 47 21.55 -9.05 -45.34
CA ALA A 47 20.72 -7.86 -45.33
C ALA A 47 20.29 -7.64 -46.78
N ASP A 48 19.29 -8.41 -47.24
CA ASP A 48 18.44 -8.01 -48.38
C ASP A 48 17.18 -8.88 -48.57
N GLU A 49 16.68 -9.53 -47.51
CA GLU A 49 15.45 -10.33 -47.59
C GLU A 49 14.39 -9.63 -46.77
N SER A 50 13.48 -8.95 -47.48
CA SER A 50 12.25 -8.30 -47.02
C SER A 50 11.82 -8.79 -45.63
N THR A 51 12.17 -8.05 -44.59
CA THR A 51 11.56 -8.26 -43.28
C THR A 51 10.07 -7.97 -43.40
N ASP A 52 9.29 -8.88 -42.83
CA ASP A 52 7.85 -8.74 -42.68
C ASP A 52 7.59 -7.41 -41.94
N PRO A 53 6.88 -6.43 -42.53
CA PRO A 53 6.74 -5.10 -41.93
C PRO A 53 6.07 -5.15 -40.55
N GLU A 54 5.26 -6.18 -40.29
CA GLU A 54 4.66 -6.42 -38.97
C GLU A 54 5.74 -6.81 -37.93
N VAL A 55 6.75 -7.58 -38.32
CA VAL A 55 7.86 -7.97 -37.44
C VAL A 55 8.72 -6.76 -37.10
N ASP A 56 9.02 -5.91 -38.10
CA ASP A 56 9.81 -4.69 -37.90
C ASP A 56 9.08 -3.71 -36.98
N GLU A 57 7.78 -3.50 -37.20
CA GLU A 57 6.96 -2.63 -36.36
C GLU A 57 6.90 -3.11 -34.91
N LEU A 58 6.71 -4.41 -34.68
CA LEU A 58 6.72 -4.99 -33.33
C LEU A 58 8.08 -4.87 -32.65
N LEU A 59 9.18 -4.98 -33.40
CA LEU A 59 10.54 -4.81 -32.88
C LEU A 59 10.82 -3.35 -32.50
N ASP A 60 10.40 -2.40 -33.34
CA ASP A 60 10.59 -0.96 -33.12
C ASP A 60 9.79 -0.45 -31.93
N GLU A 61 8.56 -0.95 -31.74
CA GLU A 61 7.72 -0.60 -30.60
C GLU A 61 8.13 -1.32 -29.29
N SER A 62 8.95 -2.37 -29.38
CA SER A 62 9.38 -3.12 -28.19
C SER A 62 10.52 -2.45 -27.44
N LEU A 63 10.54 -2.65 -26.11
CA LEU A 63 11.55 -2.06 -25.24
C LEU A 63 12.57 -3.11 -24.80
N VAL A 64 13.85 -2.87 -25.12
CA VAL A 64 14.96 -3.72 -24.67
C VAL A 64 15.48 -3.20 -23.32
N THR A 65 15.53 -4.07 -22.31
CA THR A 65 16.06 -3.73 -20.98
C THR A 65 16.98 -4.81 -20.44
N ALA A 66 17.63 -4.52 -19.31
CA ALA A 66 18.37 -5.50 -18.53
C ALA A 66 17.51 -6.72 -18.10
N ALA A 67 16.19 -6.55 -17.97
CA ALA A 67 15.22 -7.56 -17.55
C ALA A 67 14.66 -8.44 -18.69
N GLY A 68 15.05 -8.15 -19.94
CA GLY A 68 14.55 -8.83 -21.14
C GLY A 68 13.94 -7.85 -22.13
N ARG A 69 13.22 -8.40 -23.11
CA ARG A 69 12.51 -7.64 -24.13
C ARG A 69 11.03 -7.55 -23.81
N PHE A 70 10.49 -6.33 -23.88
CA PHE A 70 9.13 -5.99 -23.48
C PHE A 70 8.30 -5.64 -24.70
N PHE A 71 7.24 -6.40 -24.92
CA PHE A 71 6.19 -6.11 -25.90
C PHE A 71 4.91 -5.70 -25.18
N VAL A 72 5.04 -4.93 -24.09
CA VAL A 72 3.92 -4.44 -23.29
C VAL A 72 4.20 -2.99 -22.95
N SER A 73 3.41 -2.09 -23.51
CA SER A 73 3.57 -0.63 -23.41
C SER A 73 3.48 -0.10 -21.96
N ALA A 74 2.83 -0.86 -21.07
CA ALA A 74 2.59 -0.49 -19.67
C ALA A 74 3.78 -0.75 -18.71
N TRP A 75 4.91 -1.32 -19.17
CA TRP A 75 6.11 -1.61 -18.35
C TRP A 75 7.26 -0.60 -18.55
N THR A 76 6.97 0.61 -19.02
CA THR A 76 7.98 1.61 -19.41
C THR A 76 8.78 2.24 -18.26
N ASN A 77 8.60 1.81 -17.01
CA ASN A 77 9.53 2.10 -15.90
C ASN A 77 10.76 1.16 -15.92
N SER A 78 11.45 1.10 -17.05
CA SER A 78 12.56 0.18 -17.32
C SER A 78 13.80 0.40 -16.45
N GLY A 79 13.93 1.55 -15.80
CA GLY A 79 15.10 1.92 -14.99
C GLY A 79 15.27 1.12 -13.68
N ARG A 80 14.28 0.31 -13.28
CA ARG A 80 14.32 -0.46 -12.02
C ARG A 80 13.99 -1.94 -12.17
N LEU A 81 13.91 -2.45 -13.40
CA LEU A 81 13.62 -3.87 -13.59
C LEU A 81 14.89 -4.69 -13.31
N PRO A 82 14.80 -5.75 -12.50
CA PRO A 82 15.95 -6.58 -12.15
C PRO A 82 16.46 -7.34 -13.38
N LEU A 83 17.76 -7.61 -13.40
CA LEU A 83 18.42 -8.29 -14.52
C LEU A 83 17.76 -9.63 -14.83
N ALA A 84 17.46 -9.86 -16.10
CA ALA A 84 17.05 -11.15 -16.63
C ALA A 84 18.07 -12.21 -16.19
N PRO A 85 17.63 -13.42 -15.85
CA PRO A 85 18.55 -14.53 -15.65
C PRO A 85 19.46 -14.65 -16.88
N PRO A 86 20.80 -14.65 -16.72
CA PRO A 86 21.72 -14.49 -17.86
C PRO A 86 21.61 -15.60 -18.90
N ARG A 87 21.06 -16.77 -18.52
CA ARG A 87 20.83 -17.93 -19.38
C ARG A 87 19.58 -17.85 -20.24
N PHE A 88 18.68 -16.92 -19.96
CA PHE A 88 17.41 -16.84 -20.65
C PHE A 88 17.34 -15.59 -21.51
N PHE A 89 16.67 -15.73 -22.64
CA PHE A 89 16.09 -14.60 -23.33
C PHE A 89 14.65 -14.45 -22.85
N VAL A 90 14.41 -13.40 -22.06
CA VAL A 90 13.12 -13.19 -21.40
C VAL A 90 12.26 -12.29 -22.27
N VAL A 91 11.04 -12.74 -22.56
CA VAL A 91 10.06 -12.04 -23.39
C VAL A 91 8.82 -11.78 -22.56
N HIS A 92 8.41 -10.53 -22.47
CA HIS A 92 7.20 -10.11 -21.77
C HIS A 92 6.09 -9.78 -22.76
N LEU A 93 4.92 -10.39 -22.58
CA LEU A 93 3.75 -10.26 -23.45
C LEU A 93 2.51 -9.91 -22.62
N ASP A 94 1.52 -9.30 -23.24
CA ASP A 94 0.16 -9.31 -22.70
C ASP A 94 -0.58 -10.54 -23.22
N ALA A 95 -1.67 -10.91 -22.56
CA ALA A 95 -2.53 -12.00 -23.00
C ALA A 95 -3.97 -11.76 -22.55
N ASP A 96 -4.92 -12.28 -23.31
CA ASP A 96 -6.33 -12.31 -22.92
C ASP A 96 -6.96 -13.66 -23.28
N GLN A 97 -8.29 -13.72 -23.38
CA GLN A 97 -9.00 -14.94 -23.77
C GLN A 97 -8.84 -15.28 -25.26
N THR A 98 -8.43 -14.32 -26.09
CA THR A 98 -8.33 -14.45 -27.55
C THR A 98 -6.92 -14.82 -28.01
N GLY A 99 -5.89 -14.49 -27.23
CA GLY A 99 -4.51 -14.80 -27.61
C GLY A 99 -3.46 -14.04 -26.82
N PHE A 100 -2.23 -14.07 -27.35
CA PHE A 100 -1.13 -13.25 -26.88
C PHE A 100 -1.14 -11.92 -27.63
N GLN A 101 -0.71 -10.87 -26.95
CA GLN A 101 -0.59 -9.55 -27.54
C GLN A 101 0.82 -8.99 -27.34
N ALA A 102 1.29 -8.29 -28.37
CA ALA A 102 2.49 -7.49 -28.37
C ALA A 102 2.09 -6.03 -28.63
N ASN A 103 2.38 -5.14 -27.68
CA ASN A 103 2.04 -3.71 -27.71
C ASN A 103 0.54 -3.45 -27.95
N GLY A 104 -0.32 -4.31 -27.39
CA GLY A 104 -1.78 -4.23 -27.54
C GLY A 104 -2.31 -4.80 -28.86
N ARG A 105 -1.44 -5.35 -29.71
CA ARG A 105 -1.82 -6.00 -30.98
C ARG A 105 -1.79 -7.51 -30.81
N PRO A 106 -2.79 -8.27 -31.31
CA PRO A 106 -2.75 -9.72 -31.28
C PRO A 106 -1.55 -10.23 -32.09
N VAL A 107 -0.78 -11.16 -31.51
CA VAL A 107 0.40 -11.74 -32.16
C VAL A 107 0.24 -13.26 -32.23
N THR A 108 0.43 -13.81 -33.44
CA THR A 108 0.44 -15.27 -33.62
C THR A 108 1.74 -15.86 -33.06
N PRO A 109 1.74 -17.13 -32.61
CA PRO A 109 2.97 -17.81 -32.20
C PRO A 109 4.09 -17.77 -33.25
N GLU A 110 3.74 -17.87 -34.53
CA GLU A 110 4.65 -17.82 -35.67
C GLU A 110 5.25 -16.43 -35.84
N THR A 111 4.43 -15.38 -35.78
CA THR A 111 4.91 -13.99 -35.83
C THR A 111 5.84 -13.71 -34.66
N LEU A 112 5.49 -14.12 -33.44
CA LEU A 112 6.35 -13.94 -32.28
C LEU A 112 7.69 -14.68 -32.43
N ALA A 113 7.68 -15.91 -32.99
CA ALA A 113 8.92 -16.63 -33.25
C ALA A 113 9.83 -15.85 -34.21
N ARG A 114 9.28 -15.28 -35.29
CA ARG A 114 10.05 -14.43 -36.23
C ARG A 114 10.58 -13.17 -35.54
N VAL A 115 9.78 -12.53 -34.69
CA VAL A 115 10.23 -11.39 -33.89
C VAL A 115 11.43 -11.77 -33.01
N ILE A 116 11.37 -12.91 -32.31
CA ILE A 116 12.49 -13.40 -31.47
C ILE A 116 13.72 -13.76 -32.32
N GLU A 117 13.54 -14.38 -33.49
CA GLU A 117 14.63 -14.68 -34.44
C GLU A 117 15.39 -13.42 -34.87
N ASN A 118 14.69 -12.29 -35.01
CA ASN A 118 15.25 -11.00 -35.39
C ASN A 118 15.78 -10.17 -34.21
N CYS A 119 15.66 -10.67 -32.96
CA CYS A 119 16.28 -10.04 -31.79
C CYS A 119 17.78 -10.34 -31.72
N HIS A 120 18.64 -9.37 -32.01
CA HIS A 120 20.10 -9.52 -31.94
C HIS A 120 20.63 -9.96 -30.56
N GLU A 121 19.89 -9.67 -29.49
CA GLU A 121 20.20 -10.01 -28.10
C GLU A 121 19.78 -11.43 -27.70
N TRP A 122 18.99 -12.14 -28.51
CA TRP A 122 18.50 -13.48 -28.19
C TRP A 122 19.66 -14.45 -28.02
N GLY A 123 20.59 -14.48 -29.00
CA GLY A 123 21.80 -15.30 -28.95
C GLY A 123 21.54 -16.81 -28.81
N HIS A 124 20.40 -17.29 -29.33
CA HIS A 124 19.97 -18.70 -29.26
C HIS A 124 19.86 -19.26 -27.83
N ARG A 125 19.57 -18.40 -26.85
CA ARG A 125 19.32 -18.82 -25.47
C ARG A 125 17.92 -19.42 -25.32
N PRO A 126 17.69 -20.30 -24.34
CA PRO A 126 16.34 -20.68 -23.92
C PRO A 126 15.43 -19.45 -23.74
N VAL A 127 14.21 -19.53 -24.24
CA VAL A 127 13.24 -18.43 -24.13
C VAL A 127 12.41 -18.62 -22.86
N LEU A 128 12.25 -17.56 -22.07
CA LEU A 128 11.31 -17.49 -20.96
C LEU A 128 10.20 -16.51 -21.32
N VAL A 129 8.99 -17.01 -21.53
CA VAL A 129 7.81 -16.20 -21.85
C VAL A 129 7.04 -15.89 -20.57
N LEU A 130 6.86 -14.59 -20.31
CA LEU A 130 6.13 -14.07 -19.16
C LEU A 130 4.90 -13.29 -19.63
N ALA A 131 3.72 -13.89 -19.50
CA ALA A 131 2.45 -13.23 -19.80
C ALA A 131 1.98 -12.38 -18.60
N ARG A 132 1.48 -11.18 -18.87
CA ARG A 132 0.97 -10.25 -17.84
C ARG A 132 -0.31 -10.76 -17.19
N SER A 133 -1.28 -11.14 -18.02
CA SER A 133 -2.51 -11.79 -17.61
C SER A 133 -2.33 -13.30 -17.68
N ARG A 134 -3.24 -14.06 -17.07
CA ARG A 134 -3.23 -15.53 -17.12
C ARG A 134 -3.99 -16.00 -18.38
N PRO A 135 -3.31 -16.34 -19.49
CA PRO A 135 -3.95 -17.00 -20.62
C PRO A 135 -4.46 -18.39 -20.22
N PRO A 136 -5.48 -18.92 -20.92
CA PRO A 136 -5.82 -20.34 -20.91
C PRO A 136 -4.59 -21.23 -21.14
N ASP A 137 -4.50 -22.35 -20.42
CA ASP A 137 -3.39 -23.31 -20.50
C ASP A 137 -3.15 -23.83 -21.94
N GLU A 138 -4.21 -23.98 -22.73
CA GLU A 138 -4.15 -24.42 -24.13
C GLU A 138 -3.42 -23.42 -25.03
N LEU A 139 -3.65 -22.11 -24.82
CA LEU A 139 -2.95 -21.06 -25.57
C LEU A 139 -1.47 -21.02 -25.20
N VAL A 140 -1.13 -21.16 -23.92
CA VAL A 140 0.27 -21.25 -23.47
C VAL A 140 0.97 -22.46 -24.09
N ALA A 141 0.29 -23.62 -24.12
CA ALA A 141 0.83 -24.83 -24.71
C ALA A 141 1.07 -24.69 -26.21
N SER A 142 0.09 -24.14 -26.94
CA SER A 142 0.18 -23.87 -28.37
C SER A 142 1.35 -22.93 -28.68
N LEU A 143 1.43 -21.79 -27.98
CA LEU A 143 2.52 -20.82 -28.13
C LEU A 143 3.89 -21.49 -27.89
N ALA A 144 4.05 -22.17 -26.75
CA ALA A 144 5.33 -22.73 -26.38
C ALA A 144 5.80 -23.83 -27.32
N HIS A 145 4.87 -24.63 -27.86
CA HIS A 145 5.19 -25.67 -28.84
C HIS A 145 5.69 -25.06 -30.16
N VAL A 146 4.98 -24.05 -30.70
CA VAL A 146 5.42 -23.35 -31.92
C VAL A 146 6.76 -22.67 -31.72
N LEU A 147 6.95 -21.95 -30.61
CA LEU A 147 8.22 -21.31 -30.29
C LEU A 147 9.36 -22.34 -30.15
N ALA A 148 9.15 -23.45 -29.44
CA ALA A 148 10.18 -24.47 -29.25
C ALA A 148 10.57 -25.15 -30.57
N ALA A 149 9.58 -25.45 -31.42
CA ALA A 149 9.80 -26.05 -32.74
C ALA A 149 10.52 -25.08 -33.69
N ARG A 150 10.06 -23.82 -33.74
CA ARG A 150 10.57 -22.82 -34.68
C ARG A 150 11.95 -22.30 -34.29
N LEU A 151 12.12 -21.92 -33.02
CA LEU A 151 13.37 -21.36 -32.50
C LEU A 151 14.45 -22.42 -32.20
N ARG A 152 14.06 -23.70 -32.15
CA ARG A 152 14.94 -24.84 -31.81
C ARG A 152 15.69 -24.66 -30.49
N VAL A 153 15.03 -24.04 -29.51
CA VAL A 153 15.50 -23.88 -28.13
C VAL A 153 14.38 -24.27 -27.16
N SER A 154 14.74 -24.67 -25.94
CA SER A 154 13.74 -24.93 -24.91
C SER A 154 12.98 -23.64 -24.55
N VAL A 155 11.66 -23.72 -24.47
CA VAL A 155 10.79 -22.60 -24.08
C VAL A 155 10.26 -22.84 -22.68
N HIS A 156 10.26 -21.81 -21.86
CA HIS A 156 9.75 -21.84 -20.50
C HIS A 156 8.60 -20.85 -20.39
N THR A 157 7.51 -21.28 -19.78
CA THR A 157 6.30 -20.46 -19.61
C THR A 157 5.86 -20.48 -18.16
N ALA A 158 5.49 -19.32 -17.62
CA ALA A 158 4.80 -19.24 -16.34
C ALA A 158 3.29 -19.11 -16.57
N ASP A 159 2.49 -19.91 -15.86
CA ASP A 159 1.02 -19.88 -15.93
C ASP A 159 0.38 -18.71 -15.14
N THR A 160 1.19 -18.00 -14.35
CA THR A 160 0.79 -16.77 -13.65
C THR A 160 1.90 -15.73 -13.79
N GLY A 161 1.55 -14.46 -13.51
CA GLY A 161 2.52 -13.38 -13.48
C GLY A 161 3.78 -13.77 -12.69
N ALA A 162 4.94 -13.51 -13.28
CA ALA A 162 6.22 -13.80 -12.67
C ALA A 162 6.90 -12.51 -12.21
N TRP A 163 7.52 -12.59 -11.06
CA TRP A 163 8.42 -11.58 -10.54
C TRP A 163 9.85 -11.98 -10.83
N GLN A 164 10.65 -11.00 -11.20
CA GLN A 164 12.08 -11.18 -11.40
C GLN A 164 12.84 -10.56 -10.21
N LEU A 165 13.96 -11.16 -9.85
CA LEU A 165 15.00 -10.63 -8.98
C LEU A 165 16.34 -10.85 -9.69
N PRO A 166 17.44 -10.19 -9.29
CA PRO A 166 18.74 -10.42 -9.91
C PRO A 166 19.12 -11.92 -9.93
N GLY A 167 19.02 -12.54 -11.11
CA GLY A 167 19.33 -13.96 -11.33
C GLY A 167 18.24 -14.98 -10.92
N ILE A 168 17.06 -14.55 -10.48
CA ILE A 168 15.97 -15.43 -10.03
C ILE A 168 14.65 -14.99 -10.65
N VAL A 169 13.81 -15.94 -11.06
CA VAL A 169 12.41 -15.69 -11.43
C VAL A 169 11.53 -16.52 -10.51
N PHE A 170 10.54 -15.89 -9.90
CA PHE A 170 9.54 -16.56 -9.08
C PHE A 170 8.15 -16.26 -9.63
N THR A 171 7.28 -17.26 -9.63
CA THR A 171 5.87 -17.13 -10.04
C THR A 171 5.01 -17.74 -8.95
N ALA A 172 3.79 -17.27 -8.78
CA ALA A 172 2.86 -17.83 -7.80
C ALA A 172 2.31 -19.20 -8.25
N GLY A 173 2.39 -19.49 -9.55
CA GLY A 173 1.92 -20.72 -10.15
C GLY A 173 3.05 -21.68 -10.52
N THR A 174 2.97 -22.26 -11.71
CA THR A 174 3.88 -23.27 -12.23
C THR A 174 4.70 -22.72 -13.40
N VAL A 175 5.99 -23.05 -13.42
CA VAL A 175 6.83 -22.87 -14.60
C VAL A 175 6.86 -24.20 -15.34
N ARG A 176 6.45 -24.19 -16.60
CA ARG A 176 6.52 -25.35 -17.49
C ARG A 176 7.68 -25.17 -18.47
N ARG A 177 8.38 -26.26 -18.74
CA ARG A 177 9.45 -26.34 -19.74
C ARG A 177 8.95 -27.15 -20.93
N TRP A 178 9.19 -26.62 -22.12
CA TRP A 178 8.86 -27.21 -23.40
C TRP A 178 10.18 -27.46 -24.13
N ASP A 179 10.53 -28.73 -24.30
CA ASP A 179 11.75 -29.12 -24.98
C ASP A 179 11.58 -29.05 -26.51
N VAL A 180 12.70 -28.99 -27.22
CA VAL A 180 12.72 -28.97 -28.68
C VAL A 180 12.22 -30.32 -29.19
N PRO A 181 11.21 -30.37 -30.07
CA PRO A 181 10.76 -31.61 -30.68
C PRO A 181 11.93 -32.35 -31.34
N GLY A 182 12.04 -33.65 -31.10
CA GLY A 182 13.09 -34.46 -31.73
C GLY A 182 12.96 -34.43 -33.26
N PRO A 183 14.06 -34.60 -34.02
CA PRO A 183 14.06 -34.57 -35.49
C PRO A 183 13.22 -35.68 -36.17
N GLY A 184 12.49 -36.49 -35.41
CA GLY A 184 11.55 -37.52 -35.90
C GLY A 184 10.13 -37.42 -35.35
N GLU A 185 9.78 -36.38 -34.58
CA GLU A 185 8.43 -36.22 -34.00
C GLU A 185 7.54 -35.19 -34.73
N ALA A 186 8.08 -34.43 -35.68
CA ALA A 186 7.38 -33.31 -36.30
C ALA A 186 6.86 -33.65 -37.72
N ALA A 187 5.58 -34.02 -37.84
CA ALA A 187 4.67 -33.55 -38.90
C ALA A 187 3.28 -34.23 -38.90
N ASP A 188 3.16 -35.52 -38.57
CA ASP A 188 1.94 -36.28 -38.97
C ASP A 188 0.79 -36.35 -37.95
N SER A 189 0.86 -35.66 -36.80
CA SER A 189 -0.10 -35.88 -35.70
C SER A 189 -0.86 -34.66 -35.19
N LEU A 190 -0.92 -33.56 -35.96
CA LEU A 190 -1.60 -32.32 -35.53
C LEU A 190 -2.65 -31.75 -36.50
N ILE A 191 -3.16 -32.53 -37.46
CA ILE A 191 -4.39 -32.17 -38.17
C ILE A 191 -5.58 -32.76 -37.39
N PRO A 192 -6.52 -31.96 -36.85
CA PRO A 192 -7.76 -32.49 -36.32
C PRO A 192 -8.60 -33.01 -37.49
N GLU A 193 -8.88 -34.32 -37.49
CA GLU A 193 -9.78 -34.95 -38.45
C GLU A 193 -11.20 -34.35 -38.26
N ALA A 194 -11.71 -33.71 -39.31
CA ALA A 194 -13.05 -33.14 -39.32
C ALA A 194 -14.08 -34.25 -39.07
N THR A 195 -14.82 -34.13 -37.97
CA THR A 195 -15.89 -35.07 -37.61
C THR A 195 -17.01 -34.95 -38.65
N VAL A 196 -17.12 -35.97 -39.50
CA VAL A 196 -18.22 -36.14 -40.45
C VAL A 196 -19.49 -36.51 -39.69
N GLU A 197 -20.53 -35.75 -39.97
CA GLU A 197 -21.93 -35.89 -39.58
C GLU A 197 -22.45 -37.29 -39.97
N SER A 198 -23.07 -38.01 -39.03
CA SER A 198 -23.82 -39.24 -39.32
C SER A 198 -25.00 -39.35 -38.36
N GLU A 199 -26.19 -39.15 -38.93
CA GLU A 199 -27.51 -39.44 -38.35
C GLU A 199 -28.01 -40.79 -38.94
N PRO A 200 -29.15 -41.37 -38.50
CA PRO A 200 -29.29 -42.24 -37.34
C PRO A 200 -29.71 -43.68 -37.72
N ALA A 201 -29.46 -44.67 -36.86
CA ALA A 201 -30.14 -45.98 -36.96
C ALA A 201 -30.17 -46.80 -35.66
N VAL A 202 -31.40 -46.99 -35.18
CA VAL A 202 -32.00 -48.26 -34.69
C VAL A 202 -31.57 -48.81 -33.31
N ALA A 203 -32.57 -48.81 -32.41
CA ALA A 203 -32.62 -49.55 -31.17
C ALA A 203 -32.70 -51.08 -31.39
N PRO A 204 -32.26 -51.88 -30.40
CA PRO A 204 -33.23 -52.81 -29.82
C PRO A 204 -33.21 -52.89 -28.28
N GLU A 205 -34.32 -53.45 -27.80
CA GLU A 205 -34.87 -53.64 -26.46
C GLU A 205 -34.06 -54.52 -25.47
N PRO A 206 -34.46 -54.55 -24.18
CA PRO A 206 -33.66 -54.98 -23.04
C PRO A 206 -33.91 -56.44 -22.62
N THR A 207 -32.95 -57.06 -21.90
CA THR A 207 -33.23 -58.27 -21.10
C THR A 207 -32.26 -58.46 -19.93
N ALA A 208 -32.86 -58.75 -18.76
CA ALA A 208 -32.36 -59.43 -17.55
C ALA A 208 -31.20 -58.79 -16.76
N GLU A 209 -31.41 -58.29 -15.53
CA GLU A 209 -31.66 -59.04 -14.27
C GLU A 209 -30.38 -59.64 -13.69
N SER A 210 -29.81 -58.97 -12.68
CA SER A 210 -28.97 -59.56 -11.64
C SER A 210 -28.95 -58.68 -10.38
N GLU A 211 -29.31 -59.32 -9.28
CA GLU A 211 -29.53 -58.85 -7.92
C GLU A 211 -28.25 -58.48 -7.12
N PRO A 212 -28.36 -57.93 -5.89
CA PRO A 212 -27.44 -56.94 -5.34
C PRO A 212 -26.38 -57.52 -4.37
N ALA A 213 -25.22 -56.87 -4.32
CA ALA A 213 -24.17 -57.14 -3.33
C ALA A 213 -24.03 -55.98 -2.33
N VAL A 214 -24.57 -56.22 -1.13
CA VAL A 214 -24.00 -55.99 0.22
C VAL A 214 -23.34 -54.62 0.51
N ALA A 215 -24.03 -53.85 1.35
CA ALA A 215 -23.48 -52.69 2.07
C ALA A 215 -22.60 -53.10 3.27
N PRO A 216 -21.48 -52.40 3.55
CA PRO A 216 -20.82 -52.47 4.84
C PRO A 216 -21.34 -51.39 5.80
N LYS A 217 -21.69 -51.84 7.02
CA LYS A 217 -22.11 -51.04 8.18
C LYS A 217 -20.87 -50.54 8.94
N PRO A 218 -20.83 -49.29 9.44
CA PRO A 218 -19.71 -48.82 10.25
C PRO A 218 -19.87 -49.22 11.73
N THR A 219 -18.79 -49.75 12.31
CA THR A 219 -18.66 -49.99 13.75
C THR A 219 -17.80 -48.86 14.33
N VAL A 220 -18.39 -48.00 15.16
CA VAL A 220 -17.68 -47.00 15.97
C VAL A 220 -17.72 -47.51 17.42
N GLU A 221 -16.57 -47.97 17.90
CA GLU A 221 -16.38 -48.40 19.28
C GLU A 221 -15.88 -47.21 20.11
N SER A 222 -16.65 -46.83 21.13
CA SER A 222 -16.34 -45.74 22.06
C SER A 222 -15.63 -46.30 23.28
N GLY A 223 -14.34 -45.98 23.45
CA GLY A 223 -13.56 -46.28 24.66
C GLY A 223 -13.52 -45.11 25.64
N PRO A 224 -13.56 -45.34 26.97
CA PRO A 224 -13.71 -44.30 27.98
C PRO A 224 -12.39 -43.63 28.38
N ALA A 225 -12.56 -42.40 28.90
CA ALA A 225 -11.53 -41.45 29.34
C ALA A 225 -10.59 -41.98 30.44
N ALA A 226 -9.30 -41.71 30.29
CA ALA A 226 -8.28 -41.88 31.32
C ALA A 226 -7.88 -40.50 31.91
N VAL A 227 -7.90 -40.44 33.24
CA VAL A 227 -7.50 -39.34 34.12
C VAL A 227 -5.97 -39.20 34.13
N PRO A 228 -5.37 -37.99 34.13
CA PRO A 228 -3.94 -37.83 34.30
C PRO A 228 -3.55 -37.73 35.78
N ASP A 229 -2.58 -38.55 36.18
CA ASP A 229 -1.89 -38.51 37.48
C ASP A 229 -0.65 -37.59 37.46
N PRO A 230 -0.13 -37.19 38.65
CA PRO A 230 0.61 -35.94 38.82
C PRO A 230 2.11 -35.99 38.49
N ILE A 231 2.61 -34.80 38.20
CA ILE A 231 3.99 -34.40 37.86
C ILE A 231 4.97 -34.75 39.00
N PRO A 232 6.12 -35.42 38.72
CA PRO A 232 7.23 -35.45 39.66
C PRO A 232 8.25 -34.32 39.40
N GLU A 233 8.44 -33.55 40.46
CA GLU A 233 9.67 -32.99 41.05
C GLU A 233 10.97 -32.86 40.22
N ILE A 234 11.50 -31.64 40.24
CA ILE A 234 12.72 -31.15 39.59
C ILE A 234 13.95 -31.57 40.41
N VAL A 235 14.97 -32.14 39.74
CA VAL A 235 16.34 -32.31 40.27
C VAL A 235 17.35 -31.69 39.29
N PRO A 236 18.39 -30.96 39.74
CA PRO A 236 19.31 -30.25 38.85
C PRO A 236 20.54 -31.11 38.50
N VAL A 237 20.96 -31.13 37.24
CA VAL A 237 22.33 -31.54 36.86
C VAL A 237 22.86 -30.68 35.70
N SER A 238 24.10 -30.23 35.90
CA SER A 238 24.92 -29.37 35.05
C SER A 238 25.46 -30.02 33.77
N ALA A 239 25.70 -29.15 32.78
CA ALA A 239 26.76 -29.13 31.75
C ALA A 239 27.35 -30.46 31.22
N ALA A 240 27.01 -30.80 29.96
CA ALA A 240 27.96 -30.89 28.83
C ALA A 240 27.32 -31.58 27.60
N ALA A 241 27.66 -31.06 26.42
CA ALA A 241 27.73 -31.72 25.10
C ALA A 241 26.47 -31.86 24.20
N ARG A 242 26.61 -31.19 23.05
CA ARG A 242 26.20 -31.53 21.68
C ARG A 242 24.76 -31.22 21.23
N ASN A 243 24.70 -30.17 20.40
CA ASN A 243 23.56 -29.67 19.64
C ASN A 243 22.95 -30.74 18.71
N VAL A 244 21.78 -31.24 19.11
CA VAL A 244 20.76 -31.79 18.22
C VAL A 244 19.52 -30.94 18.44
N TRP A 245 19.04 -30.27 17.40
CA TRP A 245 17.83 -29.46 17.46
C TRP A 245 16.62 -30.38 17.67
N GLN A 246 15.98 -30.30 18.84
CA GLN A 246 14.62 -30.80 19.04
C GLN A 246 13.63 -29.62 19.04
N PRO A 247 12.42 -29.80 18.50
CA PRO A 247 11.39 -28.77 18.49
C PRO A 247 10.87 -28.53 19.92
N VAL A 248 11.03 -27.29 20.40
CA VAL A 248 10.49 -26.83 21.68
C VAL A 248 8.97 -26.68 21.54
N ALA A 249 8.22 -27.35 22.40
CA ALA A 249 6.78 -27.14 22.55
C ALA A 249 6.53 -25.73 23.10
N LEU A 250 5.79 -24.92 22.35
CA LEU A 250 5.34 -23.59 22.78
C LEU A 250 4.33 -23.73 23.93
N PRO A 251 4.40 -22.90 24.99
CA PRO A 251 3.39 -22.89 26.04
C PRO A 251 2.02 -22.44 25.48
N PRO A 252 0.90 -22.87 26.08
CA PRO A 252 -0.43 -22.53 25.63
C PRO A 252 -0.64 -21.01 25.62
N ALA A 253 -1.14 -20.49 24.50
CA ALA A 253 -1.41 -19.08 24.29
C ALA A 253 -2.37 -18.57 25.36
N ILE A 254 -1.90 -17.63 26.19
CA ILE A 254 -2.75 -16.83 27.07
C ILE A 254 -3.67 -16.00 26.17
N ARG A 255 -4.96 -16.37 26.09
CA ARG A 255 -6.01 -15.51 25.53
C ARG A 255 -6.04 -14.22 26.34
N ARG A 256 -5.44 -13.15 25.81
CA ARG A 256 -5.78 -11.80 26.25
C ARG A 256 -7.10 -11.44 25.60
N GLU A 257 -8.10 -11.14 26.42
CA GLU A 257 -9.35 -10.53 25.94
C GLU A 257 -9.01 -9.27 25.13
N SER A 258 -9.64 -9.14 23.96
CA SER A 258 -9.48 -7.94 23.15
C SER A 258 -10.04 -6.76 23.94
N PRO A 259 -9.30 -5.65 24.11
CA PRO A 259 -9.88 -4.45 24.70
C PRO A 259 -11.10 -4.05 23.87
N ALA A 260 -12.22 -3.79 24.54
CA ALA A 260 -13.43 -3.31 23.89
C ALA A 260 -13.05 -2.13 22.98
N VAL A 261 -13.40 -2.25 21.69
CA VAL A 261 -13.29 -1.13 20.74
C VAL A 261 -13.99 0.04 21.41
N ALA A 262 -13.23 1.09 21.75
CA ALA A 262 -13.79 2.32 22.26
C ALA A 262 -14.72 2.84 21.16
N ARG A 263 -16.03 2.62 21.32
CA ARG A 263 -17.05 3.21 20.45
C ARG A 263 -16.86 4.71 20.55
N TRP A 264 -16.41 5.29 19.45
CA TRP A 264 -16.50 6.72 19.24
C TRP A 264 -17.96 7.11 19.47
N SER A 265 -18.21 7.83 20.55
CA SER A 265 -19.51 8.41 20.83
C SER A 265 -19.36 9.89 20.51
N PRO A 266 -20.04 10.43 19.48
CA PRO A 266 -20.13 11.86 19.33
C PRO A 266 -20.71 12.45 20.61
N ALA A 267 -20.16 13.57 21.09
CA ALA A 267 -20.71 14.27 22.24
C ALA A 267 -22.21 14.53 22.00
N PRO A 268 -23.10 14.32 22.99
CA PRO A 268 -24.51 14.62 22.81
C PRO A 268 -24.66 16.11 22.46
N ARG A 269 -25.35 16.40 21.35
CA ARG A 269 -25.76 17.77 21.00
C ARG A 269 -26.45 18.39 22.23
N PRO A 270 -26.21 19.68 22.54
CA PRO A 270 -27.05 20.40 23.48
C PRO A 270 -28.50 20.19 23.06
N THR A 271 -29.33 19.67 23.96
CA THR A 271 -30.75 19.47 23.72
C THR A 271 -31.36 20.84 23.42
N ASP A 272 -31.84 21.05 22.20
CA ASP A 272 -32.64 22.22 21.86
C ASP A 272 -33.79 22.31 22.88
N ALA A 273 -33.89 23.47 23.52
CA ALA A 273 -34.96 23.77 24.45
C ALA A 273 -36.32 23.58 23.75
N PRO A 274 -37.33 23.02 24.43
CA PRO A 274 -38.63 22.79 23.83
C PRO A 274 -39.24 24.10 23.30
N PRO A 275 -39.87 24.10 22.12
CA PRO A 275 -40.49 25.30 21.57
C PRO A 275 -41.78 25.58 22.34
N GLY A 276 -41.79 26.63 23.16
CA GLY A 276 -42.98 26.97 23.94
C GLY A 276 -42.80 28.05 24.98
N ALA A 277 -42.36 29.24 24.58
CA ALA A 277 -42.60 30.46 25.34
C ALA A 277 -42.77 31.63 24.36
N GLU A 278 -44.03 31.85 24.00
CA GLU A 278 -44.53 32.98 23.21
C GLU A 278 -44.23 34.29 23.96
N ALA A 279 -43.26 35.06 23.47
CA ALA A 279 -42.93 36.37 23.98
C ALA A 279 -43.76 37.44 23.27
N ALA A 280 -44.55 38.18 24.04
CA ALA A 280 -45.40 39.28 23.59
C ALA A 280 -44.59 40.45 22.97
N PRO A 281 -45.17 41.22 22.03
CA PRO A 281 -44.49 42.31 21.34
C PRO A 281 -44.38 43.59 22.17
N PRO A 282 -43.30 44.39 22.03
CA PRO A 282 -43.18 45.66 22.73
C PRO A 282 -43.93 46.80 22.01
N ALA A 283 -44.59 47.62 22.80
CA ALA A 283 -45.30 48.82 22.36
C ALA A 283 -44.34 49.98 22.06
N HIS A 284 -44.66 50.72 21.00
CA HIS A 284 -44.02 51.97 20.61
C HIS A 284 -44.24 53.09 21.63
N SER A 285 -43.22 53.91 21.87
CA SER A 285 -43.37 55.21 22.52
C SER A 285 -42.43 56.23 21.89
N HIS A 286 -43.04 57.30 21.37
CA HIS A 286 -42.44 58.50 20.79
C HIS A 286 -41.68 59.34 21.84
N PRO A 287 -40.68 60.15 21.43
CA PRO A 287 -40.17 61.25 22.24
C PRO A 287 -40.80 62.61 21.82
N PRO A 288 -40.90 63.60 22.71
CA PRO A 288 -41.01 64.99 22.32
C PRO A 288 -39.68 65.74 22.51
N ALA A 289 -39.57 66.78 21.69
CA ALA A 289 -38.45 67.69 21.52
C ALA A 289 -38.48 68.90 22.48
N ASP A 290 -37.40 69.68 22.36
CA ASP A 290 -37.19 71.09 22.73
C ASP A 290 -36.75 71.41 24.17
N LEU A 291 -35.53 71.94 24.31
CA LEU A 291 -35.29 73.38 24.50
C LEU A 291 -33.78 73.73 24.55
N HIS A 292 -33.51 74.95 24.11
CA HIS A 292 -32.23 75.54 23.67
C HIS A 292 -31.48 76.27 24.84
N PRO A 293 -30.39 77.06 24.64
CA PRO A 293 -29.12 77.06 25.40
C PRO A 293 -29.02 78.21 26.45
N PRO A 294 -27.83 78.60 27.00
CA PRO A 294 -26.89 79.49 26.28
C PRO A 294 -25.39 79.31 26.61
N ALA A 295 -24.59 80.22 26.05
CA ALA A 295 -23.17 80.23 25.80
C ALA A 295 -22.25 80.72 26.95
N ASP A 296 -20.95 80.64 26.64
CA ASP A 296 -19.78 81.40 27.13
C ASP A 296 -19.16 81.04 28.49
N LEU A 297 -17.88 80.62 28.46
CA LEU A 297 -16.72 81.46 28.83
C LEU A 297 -15.43 80.62 28.89
N HIS A 298 -14.46 80.97 28.04
CA HIS A 298 -13.04 80.79 28.35
C HIS A 298 -12.62 81.81 29.43
N PRO A 299 -11.68 81.46 30.31
CA PRO A 299 -10.40 82.17 30.20
C PRO A 299 -9.17 81.29 30.41
N SER A 300 -8.09 81.76 29.77
CA SER A 300 -6.69 81.37 29.91
C SER A 300 -6.13 81.64 31.32
N GLY A 301 -5.07 80.90 31.72
CA GLY A 301 -4.13 81.39 32.74
C GLY A 301 -3.35 80.36 33.58
N ASP A 302 -2.34 79.74 32.96
CA ASP A 302 -0.93 79.65 33.44
C ASP A 302 -0.58 78.96 34.81
N PRO A 303 0.71 78.81 35.20
CA PRO A 303 1.38 77.51 35.26
C PRO A 303 1.90 77.13 36.66
N GLY A 304 2.16 75.84 36.91
CA GLY A 304 2.95 75.50 38.09
C GLY A 304 2.96 74.03 38.50
N GLY A 305 4.18 73.47 38.60
CA GLY A 305 4.51 72.55 39.68
C GLY A 305 4.58 71.06 39.36
N SER A 306 5.79 70.62 38.99
CA SER A 306 6.35 69.27 39.23
C SER A 306 5.99 68.70 40.63
N PRO A 307 5.99 67.37 40.88
CA PRO A 307 7.14 66.52 40.57
C PRO A 307 6.85 65.09 40.06
N ALA A 308 7.82 64.61 39.28
CA ALA A 308 8.31 63.23 39.18
C ALA A 308 7.46 62.13 39.84
N GLN A 309 6.68 61.41 39.03
CA GLN A 309 6.27 60.06 39.34
C GLN A 309 7.05 59.09 38.45
N ALA A 310 7.80 58.23 39.12
CA ALA A 310 8.67 57.21 38.56
C ALA A 310 7.94 56.34 37.52
N GLY A 311 8.67 56.04 36.45
CA GLY A 311 8.21 55.26 35.31
C GLY A 311 7.52 53.96 35.71
N ARG A 312 6.23 53.90 35.39
CA ARG A 312 5.52 52.64 35.20
C ARG A 312 5.84 52.20 33.76
N PRO A 313 6.43 51.02 33.52
CA PRO A 313 6.58 50.53 32.16
C PRO A 313 5.19 50.43 31.56
N GLY A 314 4.98 51.17 30.47
CA GLY A 314 3.72 51.18 29.75
C GLY A 314 3.32 49.74 29.46
N ALA A 315 2.20 49.33 30.04
CA ALA A 315 1.46 48.18 29.58
C ALA A 315 1.09 48.50 28.13
N VAL A 316 1.94 48.05 27.21
CA VAL A 316 1.61 47.92 25.80
C VAL A 316 0.35 47.07 25.82
N GLY A 317 -0.79 47.73 25.60
CA GLY A 317 -2.06 47.08 25.39
C GLY A 317 -1.90 46.19 24.17
N GLY A 318 -1.48 44.94 24.42
CA GLY A 318 -1.57 43.88 23.45
C GLY A 318 -3.05 43.77 23.14
N ALA A 319 -3.44 44.34 21.99
CA ALA A 319 -4.72 44.08 21.39
C ALA A 319 -4.90 42.56 21.46
N ARG A 320 -5.89 42.13 22.23
CA ARG A 320 -6.27 40.73 22.37
C ARG A 320 -6.56 40.26 20.95
N GLN A 321 -5.58 39.62 20.31
CA GLN A 321 -5.75 39.01 18.99
C GLN A 321 -7.01 38.18 19.08
N GLU A 322 -8.01 38.53 18.26
CA GLU A 322 -9.16 37.66 18.09
C GLU A 322 -8.62 36.27 17.76
N PRO A 323 -9.14 35.22 18.42
CA PRO A 323 -8.64 33.87 18.22
C PRO A 323 -8.71 33.56 16.73
N ALA A 324 -7.55 33.35 16.12
CA ALA A 324 -7.44 32.97 14.72
C ALA A 324 -8.45 31.84 14.46
N GLY A 325 -9.37 32.06 13.53
CA GLY A 325 -10.46 31.12 13.29
C GLY A 325 -9.93 29.73 12.97
N LEU A 326 -10.43 28.72 13.68
CA LEU A 326 -10.11 27.31 13.44
C LEU A 326 -10.57 26.91 12.03
N LEU A 327 -9.80 26.06 11.36
CA LEU A 327 -10.19 25.56 10.04
C LEU A 327 -11.25 24.45 10.15
N PRO A 328 -12.33 24.49 9.35
CA PRO A 328 -13.26 23.38 9.25
C PRO A 328 -12.59 22.19 8.54
N TRP A 329 -13.11 20.99 8.79
CA TRP A 329 -12.71 19.76 8.08
C TRP A 329 -13.86 18.75 8.12
N ILE A 330 -13.77 17.74 7.25
CA ILE A 330 -14.83 16.75 7.05
C ILE A 330 -14.55 15.51 7.90
N ALA A 331 -15.40 15.27 8.89
CA ALA A 331 -15.29 14.08 9.73
C ALA A 331 -15.74 12.82 8.98
N VAL A 332 -14.94 11.75 9.08
CA VAL A 332 -15.23 10.45 8.47
C VAL A 332 -15.51 9.43 9.56
N ALA A 333 -16.74 8.93 9.61
CA ALA A 333 -17.08 7.79 10.46
C ALA A 333 -16.44 6.51 9.89
N PRO A 334 -15.75 5.67 10.68
CA PRO A 334 -15.10 4.45 10.20
C PRO A 334 -16.09 3.29 10.02
N GLU A 335 -17.26 3.57 9.45
CA GLU A 335 -18.33 2.60 9.26
C GLU A 335 -18.60 2.45 7.75
N ALA A 336 -18.25 1.28 7.21
CA ALA A 336 -18.64 0.89 5.87
C ALA A 336 -19.96 0.13 5.94
N VAL A 337 -20.94 0.55 5.14
CA VAL A 337 -22.22 -0.15 5.00
C VAL A 337 -22.18 -1.12 3.81
N PRO A 338 -23.03 -2.16 3.75
CA PRO A 338 -22.99 -3.12 2.64
C PRO A 338 -23.14 -2.49 1.24
N SER A 339 -23.94 -1.42 1.13
CA SER A 339 -24.14 -0.67 -0.13
C SER A 339 -22.90 0.11 -0.58
N ASP A 340 -21.98 0.44 0.34
CA ASP A 340 -20.72 1.11 0.00
C ASP A 340 -19.88 0.27 -0.96
N ARG A 341 -20.02 -1.07 -0.93
CA ARG A 341 -19.31 -1.97 -1.84
C ARG A 341 -19.61 -1.67 -3.31
N GLU A 342 -20.89 -1.54 -3.64
CA GLU A 342 -21.34 -1.32 -5.02
C GLU A 342 -20.99 0.08 -5.49
N ARG A 343 -21.18 1.08 -4.61
CA ARG A 343 -20.74 2.46 -4.87
C ARG A 343 -19.23 2.55 -5.10
N LEU A 344 -18.43 1.86 -4.28
CA LEU A 344 -16.98 1.86 -4.39
C LEU A 344 -16.52 1.16 -5.67
N ARG A 345 -17.19 0.07 -6.07
CA ARG A 345 -16.93 -0.60 -7.35
C ARG A 345 -17.29 0.30 -8.54
N ALA A 346 -18.39 1.04 -8.48
CA ALA A 346 -18.75 2.01 -9.51
C ALA A 346 -17.72 3.15 -9.60
N PHE A 347 -17.28 3.66 -8.46
CA PHE A 347 -16.30 4.75 -8.36
C PHE A 347 -14.90 4.34 -8.86
N LEU A 348 -14.37 3.19 -8.44
CA LEU A 348 -13.04 2.71 -8.83
C LEU A 348 -13.02 1.96 -10.17
N GLY A 349 -14.19 1.61 -10.73
CA GLY A 349 -14.32 0.86 -11.97
C GLY A 349 -13.50 -0.45 -11.98
N TRP A 350 -12.69 -0.64 -13.02
CA TRP A 350 -11.85 -1.84 -13.17
C TRP A 350 -10.76 -1.96 -12.08
N GLN A 351 -10.33 -0.84 -11.47
CA GLN A 351 -9.32 -0.84 -10.42
C GLN A 351 -9.83 -1.57 -9.18
N TYR A 352 -11.14 -1.49 -8.89
CA TYR A 352 -11.77 -2.23 -7.80
C TYR A 352 -11.44 -3.72 -7.87
N GLU A 353 -11.62 -4.35 -9.04
CA GLU A 353 -11.37 -5.79 -9.22
C GLU A 353 -9.89 -6.13 -9.08
N ALA A 354 -9.00 -5.27 -9.56
CA ALA A 354 -7.56 -5.44 -9.38
C ALA A 354 -7.17 -5.41 -7.89
N HIS A 355 -7.68 -4.44 -7.14
CA HIS A 355 -7.45 -4.34 -5.70
C HIS A 355 -8.11 -5.50 -4.94
N ALA A 356 -9.33 -5.89 -5.30
CA ALA A 356 -10.07 -6.99 -4.68
C ALA A 356 -9.32 -8.32 -4.82
N ARG A 357 -8.81 -8.66 -6.01
CA ARG A 357 -8.01 -9.88 -6.21
C ARG A 357 -6.74 -9.88 -5.34
N ALA A 358 -6.05 -8.74 -5.25
CA ALA A 358 -4.86 -8.62 -4.43
C ALA A 358 -5.17 -8.75 -2.93
N VAL A 359 -6.26 -8.13 -2.45
CA VAL A 359 -6.71 -8.26 -1.05
C VAL A 359 -7.14 -9.69 -0.74
N LEU A 360 -7.87 -10.36 -1.65
CA LEU A 360 -8.24 -11.76 -1.47
C LEU A 360 -7.01 -12.67 -1.38
N GLY A 361 -5.97 -12.42 -2.19
CA GLY A 361 -4.68 -13.09 -2.07
C GLY A 361 -4.01 -12.85 -0.71
N LEU A 362 -4.05 -11.61 -0.21
CA LEU A 362 -3.53 -11.29 1.12
C LEU A 362 -4.31 -12.00 2.24
N LEU A 363 -5.64 -11.97 2.18
CA LEU A 363 -6.50 -12.68 3.13
C LEU A 363 -6.22 -14.18 3.08
N ALA A 364 -5.97 -14.75 1.90
CA ALA A 364 -5.56 -16.14 1.75
C ALA A 364 -4.25 -16.46 2.49
N LEU A 365 -3.31 -15.52 2.54
CA LEU A 365 -2.04 -15.70 3.26
C LEU A 365 -2.13 -15.38 4.77
N GLN A 366 -3.17 -14.67 5.22
CA GLN A 366 -3.28 -14.17 6.59
C GLN A 366 -4.60 -14.56 7.26
N PRO A 367 -4.69 -15.76 7.88
CA PRO A 367 -5.93 -16.21 8.51
C PRO A 367 -6.40 -15.29 9.64
N GLY A 368 -5.49 -14.58 10.32
CA GLY A 368 -5.84 -13.61 11.38
C GLY A 368 -6.71 -12.45 10.89
N LEU A 369 -6.53 -12.00 9.64
CA LEU A 369 -7.39 -10.98 9.04
C LEU A 369 -8.77 -11.52 8.68
N ARG A 370 -8.89 -12.84 8.40
CA ARG A 370 -10.17 -13.50 8.09
C ARG A 370 -11.06 -13.65 9.31
N SER A 371 -10.47 -13.91 10.48
CA SER A 371 -11.24 -14.00 11.73
C SER A 371 -11.92 -12.68 12.10
N ALA A 372 -11.34 -11.56 11.65
CA ALA A 372 -11.94 -10.23 11.76
C ALA A 372 -12.94 -9.91 10.62
N SER A 373 -13.04 -10.76 9.60
CA SER A 373 -13.78 -10.54 8.34
C SER A 373 -15.14 -11.22 8.27
N GLY A 374 -15.78 -11.51 9.41
CA GLY A 374 -17.12 -12.10 9.45
C GLY A 374 -18.22 -11.24 8.79
N SER A 375 -17.93 -9.98 8.43
CA SER A 375 -18.84 -9.12 7.65
C SER A 375 -18.29 -8.83 6.25
N VAL A 376 -19.20 -8.82 5.26
CA VAL A 376 -18.94 -8.48 3.84
C VAL A 376 -18.25 -7.12 3.69
N ASP A 377 -18.42 -6.23 4.67
CA ASP A 377 -17.87 -4.86 4.72
C ASP A 377 -16.34 -4.84 4.84
N VAL A 378 -15.72 -5.90 5.36
CA VAL A 378 -14.26 -5.95 5.55
C VAL A 378 -13.51 -5.98 4.22
N LEU A 379 -14.02 -6.69 3.22
CA LEU A 379 -13.37 -6.73 1.90
C LEU A 379 -13.36 -5.35 1.25
N SER A 380 -14.52 -4.66 1.23
CA SER A 380 -14.63 -3.33 0.65
C SER A 380 -13.71 -2.32 1.34
N GLY A 381 -13.63 -2.36 2.68
CA GLY A 381 -12.75 -1.47 3.41
C GLY A 381 -11.26 -1.72 3.13
N LEU A 382 -10.84 -2.98 3.05
CA LEU A 382 -9.45 -3.33 2.69
C LEU A 382 -9.12 -3.00 1.23
N VAL A 383 -10.09 -3.11 0.32
CA VAL A 383 -9.96 -2.69 -1.08
C VAL A 383 -9.77 -1.18 -1.17
N ALA A 384 -10.62 -0.40 -0.50
CA ALA A 384 -10.49 1.05 -0.41
C ALA A 384 -9.13 1.48 0.17
N LEU A 385 -8.72 0.86 1.27
CA LEU A 385 -7.42 1.16 1.88
C LEU A 385 -6.25 0.82 0.95
N ARG A 386 -6.32 -0.29 0.21
CA ARG A 386 -5.29 -0.61 -0.79
C ARG A 386 -5.28 0.37 -1.96
N ALA A 387 -6.45 0.82 -2.43
CA ALA A 387 -6.55 1.85 -3.45
C ALA A 387 -5.90 3.15 -2.97
N TYR A 388 -6.24 3.59 -1.75
CA TYR A 388 -5.62 4.75 -1.10
C TYR A 388 -4.09 4.64 -1.00
N LEU A 389 -3.56 3.50 -0.53
CA LEU A 389 -2.11 3.29 -0.40
C LEU A 389 -1.36 3.19 -1.74
N ARG A 390 -2.06 2.88 -2.85
CA ARG A 390 -1.48 2.79 -4.19
C ARG A 390 -1.50 4.13 -4.93
N ALA A 391 -2.49 4.95 -4.63
CA ALA A 391 -2.72 6.29 -5.16
C ALA A 391 -1.63 7.32 -4.82
N GLU A 392 -0.58 6.89 -4.12
CA GLU A 392 0.46 7.74 -3.56
C GLU A 392 1.81 7.61 -4.27
N ASP A 393 2.01 6.61 -5.13
CA ASP A 393 3.30 6.40 -5.80
C ASP A 393 3.58 7.53 -6.80
N PRO A 394 4.38 8.57 -6.43
CA PRO A 394 4.59 9.75 -7.27
C PRO A 394 5.59 9.45 -8.39
N ALA A 395 6.35 8.34 -8.27
CA ALA A 395 7.18 7.79 -9.33
C ALA A 395 6.34 7.03 -10.39
N GLY A 396 5.05 6.84 -10.11
CA GLY A 396 4.05 6.40 -11.06
C GLY A 396 3.69 7.52 -12.04
N THR A 397 4.50 7.66 -13.08
CA THR A 397 4.19 8.22 -14.40
C THR A 397 4.02 9.73 -14.53
N ALA A 398 4.91 10.33 -15.33
CA ALA A 398 4.51 11.31 -16.33
C ALA A 398 3.46 10.68 -17.25
N ARG A 399 2.21 10.59 -16.78
CA ARG A 399 1.09 10.08 -17.56
C ARG A 399 0.66 11.17 -18.54
N THR A 400 0.45 10.75 -19.78
CA THR A 400 -0.13 11.58 -20.83
C THR A 400 -1.48 12.13 -20.35
N ALA A 401 -1.71 13.43 -20.57
CA ALA A 401 -2.83 14.21 -20.05
C ALA A 401 -4.25 13.79 -20.50
N ALA A 402 -4.44 12.57 -21.01
CA ALA A 402 -5.66 12.09 -21.65
C ALA A 402 -6.48 11.11 -20.80
N GLU A 403 -5.96 10.61 -19.67
CA GLU A 403 -6.76 9.80 -18.75
C GLU A 403 -7.46 10.69 -17.69
N PRO A 404 -8.71 10.38 -17.31
CA PRO A 404 -9.42 11.11 -16.26
C PRO A 404 -8.58 11.14 -14.97
N PRO A 405 -8.71 12.18 -14.12
CA PRO A 405 -7.87 12.35 -12.95
C PRO A 405 -7.98 11.11 -12.05
N ASP A 406 -6.92 10.31 -12.06
CA ASP A 406 -6.81 9.15 -11.19
C ASP A 406 -6.95 9.61 -9.75
N VAL A 407 -7.66 8.82 -8.95
CA VAL A 407 -7.77 9.02 -7.51
C VAL A 407 -6.35 9.02 -6.93
N THR A 408 -5.91 10.14 -6.36
CA THR A 408 -4.63 10.25 -5.63
C THR A 408 -4.87 10.28 -4.13
N ALA A 409 -3.91 9.81 -3.33
CA ALA A 409 -3.98 9.91 -1.87
C ALA A 409 -4.07 11.37 -1.41
N GLY A 410 -3.31 12.26 -2.07
CA GLY A 410 -3.34 13.70 -1.81
C GLY A 410 -4.71 14.35 -2.11
N LEU A 411 -5.43 13.91 -3.15
CA LEU A 411 -6.79 14.40 -3.41
C LEU A 411 -7.77 13.97 -2.31
N VAL A 412 -7.66 12.72 -1.81
CA VAL A 412 -8.48 12.25 -0.69
C VAL A 412 -8.20 13.11 0.54
N ASP A 413 -6.93 13.29 0.92
CA ASP A 413 -6.57 14.11 2.08
C ASP A 413 -6.95 15.58 1.93
N ALA A 414 -6.81 16.16 0.73
CA ALA A 414 -7.23 17.53 0.43
C ALA A 414 -8.75 17.71 0.54
N VAL A 415 -9.55 16.73 0.12
CA VAL A 415 -11.02 16.75 0.35
C VAL A 415 -11.32 16.72 1.84
N LEU A 416 -10.65 15.87 2.61
CA LEU A 416 -10.86 15.77 4.07
C LEU A 416 -10.49 17.06 4.81
N ARG A 417 -9.45 17.75 4.34
CA ARG A 417 -9.02 19.08 4.82
C ARG A 417 -9.90 20.23 4.32
N ALA A 418 -10.95 19.95 3.54
CA ALA A 418 -11.80 20.94 2.88
C ALA A 418 -11.02 21.92 1.97
N ALA A 419 -9.88 21.49 1.44
CA ALA A 419 -8.98 22.28 0.60
C ALA A 419 -9.14 21.98 -0.91
N ALA A 420 -9.67 20.81 -1.27
CA ALA A 420 -9.86 20.45 -2.68
C ALA A 420 -11.12 21.10 -3.29
N GLU A 421 -10.92 21.80 -4.41
CA GLU A 421 -11.98 22.26 -5.30
C GLU A 421 -12.03 21.35 -6.54
N GLY A 422 -13.18 20.70 -6.77
CA GLY A 422 -13.40 19.83 -7.93
C GLY A 422 -13.15 18.33 -7.68
N GLY A 423 -13.39 17.52 -8.71
CA GLY A 423 -13.39 16.05 -8.63
C GLY A 423 -14.70 15.46 -8.10
N ASP A 424 -14.82 14.13 -8.16
CA ASP A 424 -15.93 13.39 -7.56
C ASP A 424 -15.75 13.34 -6.03
N ARG A 425 -16.11 14.44 -5.37
CA ARG A 425 -16.00 14.61 -3.91
C ARG A 425 -16.70 13.49 -3.14
N ASP A 426 -17.89 13.07 -3.59
CA ASP A 426 -18.66 12.03 -2.93
C ASP A 426 -17.98 10.67 -3.05
N GLY A 427 -17.41 10.36 -4.23
CA GLY A 427 -16.57 9.18 -4.43
C GLY A 427 -15.31 9.17 -3.57
N LEU A 428 -14.62 10.31 -3.44
CA LEU A 428 -13.44 10.46 -2.58
C LEU A 428 -13.78 10.32 -1.09
N LEU A 429 -14.91 10.88 -0.63
CA LEU A 429 -15.40 10.71 0.74
C LEU A 429 -15.82 9.26 1.02
N LEU A 430 -16.47 8.60 0.05
CA LEU A 430 -16.79 7.17 0.12
C LEU A 430 -15.52 6.33 0.24
N LEU A 431 -14.49 6.63 -0.55
CA LEU A 431 -13.20 5.96 -0.48
C LEU A 431 -12.55 6.15 0.90
N ALA A 432 -12.51 7.38 1.42
CA ALA A 432 -11.97 7.68 2.74
C ALA A 432 -12.70 6.91 3.86
N ARG A 433 -14.04 6.90 3.82
CA ARG A 433 -14.88 6.15 4.77
C ARG A 433 -14.57 4.66 4.74
N CYS A 434 -14.60 4.05 3.57
CA CYS A 434 -14.27 2.64 3.40
C CYS A 434 -12.84 2.34 3.85
N ALA A 435 -11.88 3.19 3.48
CA ALA A 435 -10.47 3.01 3.85
C ALA A 435 -10.27 3.10 5.37
N ALA A 436 -10.92 4.04 6.05
CA ALA A 436 -10.89 4.14 7.52
C ALA A 436 -11.51 2.90 8.20
N ALA A 437 -12.64 2.40 7.67
CA ALA A 437 -13.25 1.16 8.15
C ALA A 437 -12.33 -0.06 7.96
N GLY A 438 -11.66 -0.17 6.80
CA GLY A 438 -10.66 -1.19 6.52
C GLY A 438 -9.43 -1.09 7.43
N LEU A 439 -8.97 0.13 7.67
CA LEU A 439 -7.83 0.43 8.54
C LEU A 439 -8.06 -0.09 9.95
N GLY A 440 -9.26 0.12 10.51
CA GLY A 440 -9.65 -0.38 11.83
C GLY A 440 -9.57 -1.90 12.00
N ARG A 441 -9.49 -2.67 10.90
CA ARG A 441 -9.36 -4.14 10.92
C ARG A 441 -7.92 -4.63 10.97
N LEU A 442 -6.94 -3.76 10.71
CA LEU A 442 -5.54 -4.14 10.69
C LEU A 442 -4.94 -4.16 12.11
N PRO A 443 -3.81 -4.86 12.31
CA PRO A 443 -3.10 -4.84 13.59
C PRO A 443 -2.62 -3.43 13.96
N SER A 444 -2.80 -3.05 15.23
CA SER A 444 -2.27 -1.79 15.76
C SER A 444 -0.74 -1.82 15.87
N ALA A 445 -0.11 -0.69 15.55
CA ALA A 445 1.27 -0.33 15.85
C ALA A 445 1.28 0.55 17.11
N ALA A 446 1.14 -0.07 18.28
CA ALA A 446 1.20 0.63 19.56
C ALA A 446 2.66 0.90 19.96
N GLY A 447 2.96 2.13 20.38
CA GLY A 447 4.30 2.57 20.76
C GLY A 447 4.83 3.71 19.87
N PRO A 448 6.15 3.93 19.85
CA PRO A 448 6.73 5.02 19.08
C PRO A 448 6.65 4.76 17.57
N VAL A 449 6.24 5.78 16.83
CA VAL A 449 6.30 5.86 15.37
C VAL A 449 6.89 7.21 14.96
N VAL A 450 7.44 7.30 13.75
CA VAL A 450 8.05 8.52 13.24
C VAL A 450 7.43 8.98 11.92
N ARG A 451 7.46 10.28 11.67
CA ARG A 451 7.16 10.88 10.37
C ARG A 451 8.13 12.02 10.10
N PRO A 452 9.15 11.81 9.25
CA PRO A 452 9.92 12.92 8.69
C PRO A 452 9.05 13.70 7.68
N THR A 453 9.20 15.02 7.61
CA THR A 453 8.50 15.87 6.64
C THR A 453 9.36 17.06 6.17
N LEU A 454 9.01 17.60 5.01
CA LEU A 454 9.52 18.85 4.46
C LEU A 454 8.48 19.95 4.74
N ALA A 455 8.46 20.46 5.96
CA ALA A 455 7.54 21.49 6.41
C ALA A 455 8.26 22.74 6.92
N ASP A 456 7.57 23.87 7.07
CA ASP A 456 8.18 25.10 7.57
C ASP A 456 8.61 24.95 9.06
N PRO A 457 9.91 25.04 9.38
CA PRO A 457 10.39 25.01 10.76
C PRO A 457 9.77 26.09 11.65
N LEU A 458 9.44 27.27 11.10
CA LEU A 458 8.89 28.38 11.88
C LEU A 458 7.48 28.04 12.39
N LEU A 459 6.66 27.39 11.56
CA LEU A 459 5.35 26.89 11.98
C LEU A 459 5.49 25.80 13.06
N ALA A 460 6.45 24.88 12.91
CA ALA A 460 6.72 23.86 13.91
C ALA A 460 7.18 24.44 15.25
N ALA A 461 8.06 25.45 15.24
CA ALA A 461 8.48 26.18 16.43
C ALA A 461 7.34 26.99 17.10
N GLY A 462 6.27 27.26 16.35
CA GLY A 462 5.04 27.88 16.84
C GLY A 462 4.17 26.97 17.72
N LEU A 463 4.36 25.64 17.64
CA LEU A 463 3.60 24.68 18.44
C LEU A 463 3.96 24.79 19.93
N ARG A 464 2.99 24.48 20.81
CA ARG A 464 3.15 24.60 22.27
C ARG A 464 2.85 23.27 22.96
N PRO A 465 3.64 22.85 23.96
CA PRO A 465 3.29 21.71 24.81
C PRO A 465 1.87 21.86 25.39
N GLY A 466 1.11 20.77 25.38
CA GLY A 466 -0.30 20.73 25.76
C GLY A 466 -1.29 21.10 24.66
N GLN A 467 -0.82 21.66 23.53
CA GLN A 467 -1.68 21.92 22.38
C GLN A 467 -2.22 20.62 21.79
N VAL A 468 -3.51 20.60 21.46
CA VAL A 468 -4.16 19.47 20.77
C VAL A 468 -4.22 19.79 19.28
N LEU A 469 -3.69 18.89 18.46
CA LEU A 469 -3.72 18.92 17.01
C LEU A 469 -4.69 17.85 16.52
N VAL A 470 -5.44 18.13 15.46
CA VAL A 470 -6.32 17.16 14.81
C VAL A 470 -5.90 17.04 13.36
N GLU A 471 -5.53 15.84 12.92
CA GLU A 471 -5.16 15.59 11.53
C GLU A 471 -6.39 15.15 10.74
N PRO A 472 -6.91 15.96 9.80
CA PRO A 472 -8.09 15.59 9.02
C PRO A 472 -7.83 14.47 8.01
N GLY A 473 -6.63 14.38 7.46
CA GLY A 473 -6.26 13.36 6.48
C GLY A 473 -5.79 12.04 7.10
N PHE A 474 -5.42 11.08 6.27
CA PHE A 474 -4.72 9.89 6.73
C PHE A 474 -3.25 10.22 7.03
N LEU A 475 -2.81 10.02 8.27
CA LEU A 475 -1.42 10.31 8.63
C LEU A 475 -0.52 9.09 8.45
N ARG A 476 0.40 9.16 7.50
CA ARG A 476 1.44 8.14 7.31
C ARG A 476 2.56 8.28 8.32
N VAL A 477 2.95 7.15 8.88
CA VAL A 477 4.04 7.04 9.84
C VAL A 477 4.82 5.75 9.62
N SER A 478 5.99 5.64 10.22
CA SER A 478 6.81 4.43 10.21
C SER A 478 7.11 3.97 11.62
N THR A 479 7.06 2.66 11.87
CA THR A 479 7.50 2.05 13.13
C THR A 479 9.01 1.96 13.25
N THR A 480 9.73 2.12 12.13
CA THR A 480 11.19 2.19 12.11
C THR A 480 11.63 3.59 11.71
N PRO A 481 12.55 4.21 12.46
CA PRO A 481 13.13 5.48 12.06
C PRO A 481 13.73 5.45 10.66
N TRP A 482 13.51 6.53 9.92
CA TRP A 482 14.12 6.74 8.62
C TRP A 482 14.30 8.24 8.41
N ALA A 483 15.31 8.61 7.63
CA ALA A 483 15.62 10.00 7.32
C ALA A 483 15.14 10.34 5.90
N VAL A 484 14.57 11.53 5.74
CA VAL A 484 14.32 12.13 4.43
C VAL A 484 15.47 13.09 4.12
N GLN A 485 16.01 13.04 2.90
CA GLN A 485 17.00 14.02 2.48
C GLN A 485 16.36 15.43 2.49
N GLY A 486 16.97 16.37 3.20
CA GLY A 486 16.44 17.73 3.33
C GLY A 486 15.33 17.90 4.36
N GLN A 487 15.06 16.88 5.19
CA GLN A 487 14.09 16.96 6.29
C GLN A 487 14.29 18.23 7.14
N THR A 488 13.24 19.03 7.26
CA THR A 488 13.22 20.25 8.07
C THR A 488 12.51 20.04 9.40
N VAL A 489 11.49 19.17 9.43
CA VAL A 489 10.70 18.84 10.61
C VAL A 489 10.54 17.33 10.73
N GLY A 490 10.72 16.79 11.94
CA GLY A 490 10.46 15.40 12.28
C GLY A 490 9.38 15.28 13.34
N TYR A 491 8.47 14.33 13.20
CA TYR A 491 7.53 13.97 14.25
C TYR A 491 7.92 12.63 14.87
N ALA A 492 7.98 12.59 16.19
CA ALA A 492 8.04 11.36 16.96
C ALA A 492 6.72 11.24 17.74
N ILE A 493 5.94 10.20 17.44
CA ILE A 493 4.56 10.07 17.90
C ILE A 493 4.43 8.79 18.73
N TRP A 494 3.85 8.90 19.93
CA TRP A 494 3.40 7.72 20.67
C TRP A 494 2.01 7.31 20.23
N SER A 495 1.94 6.25 19.44
CA SER A 495 0.72 5.67 18.87
C SER A 495 0.06 4.67 19.83
N ALA A 496 -1.26 4.68 19.88
CA ALA A 496 -2.10 3.62 20.41
C ALA A 496 -2.92 2.92 19.29
N THR A 497 -3.31 3.67 18.26
CA THR A 497 -4.26 3.20 17.24
C THR A 497 -3.74 3.20 15.80
N ALA A 498 -2.55 3.72 15.51
CA ALA A 498 -1.98 3.61 14.16
C ALA A 498 -1.98 2.14 13.74
N ARG A 499 -2.25 1.88 12.46
CA ARG A 499 -2.46 0.52 11.96
C ARG A 499 -1.40 0.17 10.93
N ARG A 500 -0.84 -1.03 11.07
CA ARG A 500 0.23 -1.51 10.20
C ARG A 500 -0.28 -1.77 8.80
N THR A 501 0.35 -1.17 7.80
CA THR A 501 -0.04 -1.28 6.39
C THR A 501 0.98 -2.07 5.55
N ASP A 502 2.01 -2.65 6.19
CA ASP A 502 3.11 -3.37 5.53
C ASP A 502 2.66 -4.51 4.60
N ARG A 503 1.45 -5.03 4.82
CA ARG A 503 0.90 -6.16 4.09
C ARG A 503 -0.04 -5.77 2.95
N LEU A 504 -0.60 -4.56 2.98
CA LEU A 504 -1.51 -4.07 1.95
C LEU A 504 -0.80 -3.25 0.86
N GLY A 505 0.45 -2.84 1.09
CA GLY A 505 1.25 -2.10 0.12
C GLY A 505 1.63 -2.92 -1.12
N SER A 506 2.41 -2.29 -1.98
CA SER A 506 3.01 -2.91 -3.17
C SER A 506 4.01 -3.98 -2.75
N PRO A 507 3.79 -5.28 -3.06
CA PRO A 507 4.83 -6.28 -2.86
C PRO A 507 6.01 -5.92 -3.78
N GLY A 508 7.17 -5.67 -3.19
CA GLY A 508 8.40 -5.38 -3.94
C GLY A 508 8.78 -3.91 -4.04
N GLN A 509 8.28 -3.01 -3.18
CA GLN A 509 8.94 -1.72 -2.98
C GLN A 509 10.31 -2.01 -2.34
N PRO A 510 11.41 -1.96 -3.13
CA PRO A 510 12.72 -2.29 -2.62
C PRO A 510 13.14 -1.12 -1.73
N ASP A 511 13.53 -1.46 -0.51
CA ASP A 511 14.29 -0.62 0.41
C ASP A 511 13.50 0.46 1.18
N GLY A 512 13.55 0.34 2.52
CA GLY A 512 13.70 1.52 3.38
C GLY A 512 12.77 1.59 4.58
N HIS A 513 11.46 1.70 4.35
CA HIS A 513 10.53 2.02 5.45
C HIS A 513 10.04 0.74 6.12
N ALA A 514 10.87 0.16 7.00
CA ALA A 514 10.44 -0.98 7.79
C ALA A 514 9.24 -0.60 8.67
N GLY A 515 8.10 -1.26 8.39
CA GLY A 515 6.86 -1.12 9.13
C GLY A 515 6.11 0.20 8.92
N PRO A 516 5.60 0.47 7.70
CA PRO A 516 4.64 1.54 7.47
C PRO A 516 3.39 1.31 8.32
N ALA A 517 2.88 2.39 8.88
CA ALA A 517 1.61 2.45 9.56
C ALA A 517 0.85 3.72 9.18
N LEU A 518 -0.45 3.72 9.43
CA LEU A 518 -1.35 4.81 9.06
C LEU A 518 -2.29 5.11 10.23
N PHE A 519 -2.47 6.38 10.55
CA PHE A 519 -3.58 6.82 11.39
C PHE A 519 -4.80 7.17 10.53
N ALA A 520 -5.98 7.03 11.13
CA ALA A 520 -7.23 7.40 10.47
C ALA A 520 -7.43 8.93 10.45
N PRO A 521 -8.24 9.45 9.51
CA PRO A 521 -8.78 10.81 9.52
C PRO A 521 -9.36 11.19 10.88
N GLY A 522 -9.08 12.41 11.32
CA GLY A 522 -9.55 12.96 12.59
C GLY A 522 -8.77 12.51 13.82
N THR A 523 -7.62 11.85 13.65
CA THR A 523 -6.79 11.45 14.79
C THR A 523 -6.29 12.69 15.53
N ARG A 524 -6.43 12.67 16.86
CA ARG A 524 -6.05 13.78 17.74
C ARG A 524 -4.69 13.50 18.38
N PHE A 525 -3.84 14.51 18.47
CA PHE A 525 -2.51 14.43 19.06
C PHE A 525 -2.30 15.55 20.07
N VAL A 526 -1.70 15.24 21.22
CA VAL A 526 -1.20 16.25 22.16
C VAL A 526 0.28 16.49 21.88
N VAL A 527 0.66 17.75 21.72
CA VAL A 527 2.06 18.17 21.66
C VAL A 527 2.66 18.01 23.05
N LEU A 528 3.66 17.14 23.18
CA LEU A 528 4.37 16.94 24.43
C LEU A 528 5.57 17.89 24.56
N ASP A 529 6.27 18.11 23.45
CA ASP A 529 7.48 18.92 23.40
C ASP A 529 7.79 19.34 21.95
N VAL A 530 8.56 20.41 21.80
CA VAL A 530 9.12 20.85 20.51
C VAL A 530 10.60 21.10 20.74
N SER A 531 11.42 20.18 20.24
CA SER A 531 12.87 20.22 20.42
C SER A 531 13.53 20.72 19.14
N THR A 532 14.26 21.83 19.22
CA THR A 532 15.25 22.19 18.21
C THR A 532 16.45 21.28 18.40
N GLY A 533 16.86 20.51 17.38
CA GLY A 533 18.05 19.67 17.48
C GLY A 533 19.24 20.49 17.98
N ALA A 534 19.98 19.99 18.97
CA ALA A 534 21.12 20.69 19.58
C ALA A 534 22.36 20.77 18.67
N GLY A 535 22.19 20.51 17.37
CA GLY A 535 23.24 20.66 16.39
C GLY A 535 23.66 22.13 16.26
N PRO A 536 24.93 22.41 15.94
CA PRO A 536 25.35 23.76 15.60
C PRO A 536 24.45 24.29 14.47
N PRO A 537 24.06 25.58 14.49
CA PRO A 537 23.09 26.17 13.55
C PRO A 537 23.51 26.05 12.07
N GLU A 538 24.77 25.72 11.81
CA GLU A 538 25.33 25.54 10.47
C GLU A 538 25.23 24.11 9.93
N SER A 539 24.85 23.12 10.75
CA SER A 539 24.60 21.76 10.27
C SER A 539 23.20 21.67 9.68
N PRO A 540 23.06 21.46 8.35
CA PRO A 540 21.77 21.28 7.69
C PRO A 540 20.98 20.04 8.18
N SER A 541 21.56 19.28 9.12
CA SER A 541 20.99 18.11 9.76
C SER A 541 20.15 18.41 11.02
N GLY A 542 20.17 19.65 11.53
CA GLY A 542 19.48 20.05 12.76
C GLY A 542 17.99 20.35 12.55
N GLY A 543 17.19 19.35 12.18
CA GLY A 543 15.73 19.51 12.03
C GLY A 543 15.02 19.79 13.37
N ILE A 544 13.83 20.39 13.30
CA ILE A 544 12.94 20.54 14.48
C ILE A 544 12.21 19.21 14.70
N TRP A 545 12.26 18.69 15.94
CA TRP A 545 11.50 17.52 16.34
C TRP A 545 10.28 17.91 17.17
N VAL A 546 9.10 17.49 16.72
CA VAL A 546 7.84 17.65 17.46
C VAL A 546 7.48 16.30 18.09
N LEU A 547 7.37 16.27 19.41
CA LEU A 547 7.03 15.06 20.16
C LEU A 547 5.52 15.06 20.40
N LEU A 548 4.84 14.03 19.91
CA LEU A 548 3.39 13.92 19.98
C LEU A 548 2.97 12.66 20.74
N ARG A 549 1.82 12.72 21.38
CA ARG A 549 1.10 11.52 21.84
C ARG A 549 -0.29 11.52 21.26
N GLU A 550 -0.72 10.36 20.77
CA GLU A 550 -2.12 10.17 20.38
C GLU A 550 -3.08 10.37 21.57
N PHE A 551 -4.11 11.18 21.37
CA PHE A 551 -5.11 11.52 22.38
C PHE A 551 -6.32 10.60 22.29
N VAL A 552 -6.27 9.49 23.03
CA VAL A 552 -7.37 8.51 23.13
C VAL A 552 -8.11 8.67 24.46
N GLY A 553 -9.44 8.78 24.42
CA GLY A 553 -10.28 8.70 25.63
C GLY A 553 -10.41 9.98 26.46
N GLY A 554 -10.03 11.15 25.92
CA GLY A 554 -10.44 12.45 26.48
C GLY A 554 -9.74 12.90 27.77
N ARG A 555 -8.93 12.06 28.41
CA ARG A 555 -8.29 12.39 29.70
C ARG A 555 -6.79 12.65 29.53
N ALA A 556 -6.35 13.82 29.96
CA ALA A 556 -4.93 14.10 30.14
C ALA A 556 -4.39 13.31 31.35
N ASP A 557 -3.25 12.64 31.18
CA ASP A 557 -2.50 12.01 32.26
C ASP A 557 -1.07 12.56 32.21
N PRO A 558 -0.74 13.58 33.03
CA PRO A 558 0.56 14.23 32.97
C PRO A 558 1.70 13.26 33.33
N THR A 559 1.44 12.23 34.13
CA THR A 559 2.46 11.24 34.49
C THR A 559 2.78 10.31 33.33
N PHE A 560 1.76 9.96 32.54
CA PHE A 560 1.95 9.19 31.32
C PHE A 560 2.61 10.03 30.24
N ASP A 561 2.16 11.27 30.06
CA ASP A 561 2.73 12.25 29.12
C ASP A 561 4.23 12.42 29.35
N GLU A 562 4.64 12.59 30.61
CA GLU A 562 6.05 12.71 30.99
C GLU A 562 6.88 11.45 30.67
N ARG A 563 6.35 10.25 30.97
CA ARG A 563 7.02 8.98 30.62
C ARG A 563 7.14 8.79 29.11
N VAL A 564 6.09 9.14 28.37
CA VAL A 564 6.07 9.06 26.91
C VAL A 564 7.05 10.05 26.31
N ARG A 565 7.07 11.30 26.78
CA ARG A 565 8.00 12.35 26.37
C ARG A 565 9.46 11.87 26.51
N GLY A 566 9.84 11.32 27.67
CA GLY A 566 11.18 10.78 27.88
C GLY A 566 11.55 9.63 26.93
N ARG A 567 10.60 8.75 26.58
CA ARG A 567 10.83 7.66 25.61
C ARG A 567 10.98 8.17 24.17
N LEU A 568 10.20 9.17 23.79
CA LEU A 568 10.29 9.79 22.46
C LEU A 568 11.58 10.61 22.32
N GLN A 569 12.00 11.33 23.36
CA GLN A 569 13.30 12.01 23.40
C GLN A 569 14.45 11.00 23.22
N ALA A 570 14.44 9.88 23.94
CA ALA A 570 15.44 8.83 23.78
C ALA A 570 15.39 8.13 22.40
N LEU A 571 14.25 8.16 21.70
CA LEU A 571 14.18 7.73 20.31
C LEU A 571 14.86 8.74 19.41
N VAL A 572 14.50 10.02 19.49
CA VAL A 572 15.07 11.10 18.68
C VAL A 572 16.59 11.15 18.82
N SER A 573 17.13 11.09 20.05
CA SER A 573 18.59 11.05 20.27
C SER A 573 19.28 9.85 19.62
N ARG A 574 18.60 8.70 19.46
CA ARG A 574 19.15 7.55 18.74
C ARG A 574 19.13 7.77 17.23
N VAL A 575 18.06 8.37 16.71
CA VAL A 575 17.95 8.70 15.28
C VAL A 575 19.03 9.70 14.86
N ASP A 576 19.24 10.75 15.66
CA ASP A 576 20.27 11.75 15.42
C ASP A 576 21.70 11.20 15.63
N GLY A 577 21.86 10.18 16.48
CA GLY A 577 23.14 9.51 16.75
C GLY A 577 23.55 8.47 15.68
N ASP A 578 22.58 7.76 15.11
CA ASP A 578 22.82 6.70 14.11
C ASP A 578 23.01 7.24 12.68
N THR A 579 22.85 8.54 12.45
CA THR A 579 23.21 9.23 11.20
C THR A 579 24.73 9.32 10.99
N ALA A 580 25.45 8.22 11.18
CA ALA A 580 26.69 8.03 10.45
C ALA A 580 26.35 8.05 8.95
N PRO A 581 27.09 8.80 8.11
CA PRO A 581 26.81 8.93 6.69
C PRO A 581 26.94 7.57 6.01
N THR A 582 25.84 6.84 5.95
CA THR A 582 25.74 5.62 5.16
C THR A 582 25.71 6.11 3.72
N PRO A 583 26.63 5.67 2.85
CA PRO A 583 26.76 6.21 1.49
C PRO A 583 25.41 6.12 0.79
N SER A 584 24.88 7.30 0.47
CA SER A 584 23.53 7.55 -0.01
C SER A 584 23.17 6.60 -1.15
N GLY A 585 22.40 5.56 -0.84
CA GLY A 585 21.47 5.04 -1.82
C GLY A 585 20.52 6.18 -2.12
N THR A 586 20.34 6.51 -3.40
CA THR A 586 19.37 7.50 -3.87
C THR A 586 17.96 6.99 -3.55
N ALA A 587 17.56 7.13 -2.27
CA ALA A 587 16.18 7.01 -1.86
C ALA A 587 15.41 8.02 -2.71
N GLY A 588 14.61 7.49 -3.64
CA GLY A 588 13.85 8.33 -4.55
C GLY A 588 13.02 9.31 -3.74
N ASP A 589 12.80 10.48 -4.32
CA ASP A 589 11.97 11.57 -3.80
C ASP A 589 10.52 11.08 -3.64
N GLY A 590 10.30 10.27 -2.61
CA GLY A 590 9.02 9.67 -2.31
C GLY A 590 8.17 10.77 -1.73
N GLY A 591 7.52 11.53 -2.62
CA GLY A 591 6.69 12.72 -2.35
C GLY A 591 6.28 12.84 -0.90
N VAL A 592 7.15 13.45 -0.11
CA VAL A 592 6.91 13.59 1.32
C VAL A 592 5.94 14.74 1.43
N ASP A 593 4.69 14.43 1.78
CA ASP A 593 3.68 15.45 2.03
C ASP A 593 4.23 16.46 3.06
N GLY A 594 4.45 17.70 2.59
CA GLY A 594 4.95 18.82 3.37
C GLY A 594 3.93 19.37 4.38
N SER A 595 2.72 18.80 4.40
CA SER A 595 1.66 19.20 5.32
C SER A 595 2.07 18.95 6.78
N MET A 596 1.95 19.99 7.59
CA MET A 596 2.10 19.96 9.04
C MET A 596 0.96 19.17 9.69
N ILE A 597 1.24 18.40 10.75
CA ILE A 597 0.18 17.64 11.44
C ILE A 597 -0.80 18.60 12.09
N GLY A 598 -2.06 18.54 11.66
CA GLY A 598 -3.17 19.30 12.24
C GLY A 598 -3.11 20.81 12.07
N LEU A 599 -2.31 21.32 11.14
CA LEU A 599 -2.33 22.70 10.68
C LEU A 599 -2.68 22.74 9.18
N GLY A 600 -3.46 23.72 8.74
CA GLY A 600 -3.64 24.00 7.31
C GLY A 600 -2.42 24.67 6.69
N ASP A 601 -2.49 24.90 5.37
CA ASP A 601 -1.40 25.53 4.60
C ASP A 601 -1.07 26.95 5.06
N ASP A 602 -2.02 27.63 5.70
CA ASP A 602 -1.84 28.95 6.32
C ASP A 602 -1.37 28.91 7.78
N GLY A 603 -1.04 27.72 8.29
CA GLY A 603 -0.58 27.49 9.65
C GLY A 603 -1.69 27.53 10.72
N ARG A 604 -2.96 27.71 10.34
CA ARG A 604 -4.07 27.69 11.31
C ARG A 604 -4.42 26.25 11.72
N PRO A 605 -4.73 26.01 13.00
CA PRO A 605 -5.14 24.68 13.46
C PRO A 605 -6.57 24.33 13.00
N TYR A 606 -6.81 23.05 12.75
CA TYR A 606 -8.16 22.54 12.49
C TYR A 606 -9.01 22.48 13.76
N ALA A 607 -10.33 22.65 13.60
CA ALA A 607 -11.27 22.56 14.71
C ALA A 607 -11.30 21.15 15.32
N PRO A 608 -11.33 20.98 16.66
CA PRO A 608 -11.23 19.65 17.26
C PRO A 608 -12.41 18.72 16.92
N GLU A 609 -13.61 19.28 16.75
CA GLU A 609 -14.85 18.52 16.55
C GLU A 609 -15.24 18.28 15.09
N GLY A 610 -14.46 18.78 14.12
CA GLY A 610 -14.89 18.82 12.72
C GLY A 610 -15.76 20.03 12.43
N GLY A 611 -15.69 20.52 11.19
CA GLY A 611 -16.47 21.68 10.73
C GLY A 611 -17.84 21.27 10.21
N ASP A 612 -17.92 20.11 9.55
CA ASP A 612 -19.14 19.62 8.90
C ASP A 612 -19.20 18.10 9.01
N VAL A 613 -20.24 17.57 9.65
CA VAL A 613 -20.66 16.19 9.43
C VAL A 613 -21.56 16.23 8.20
N PRO A 614 -21.18 15.64 7.05
CA PRO A 614 -22.06 15.62 5.89
C PRO A 614 -23.40 14.98 6.28
N PRO A 615 -24.54 15.53 5.84
CA PRO A 615 -25.85 14.98 6.18
C PRO A 615 -25.88 13.51 5.78
N SER A 616 -26.23 12.64 6.73
CA SER A 616 -26.44 11.22 6.44
C SER A 616 -27.62 11.12 5.48
N GLU A 617 -27.37 10.79 4.21
CA GLU A 617 -28.43 10.50 3.24
C GLU A 617 -29.29 9.36 3.82
N SER A 618 -30.56 9.69 4.10
CA SER A 618 -31.54 8.79 4.72
C SER A 618 -32.28 7.96 3.69
#